data_AF-A0A376MP72-F1
#
_entry.id   AF-A0A376MP72-F1
#
_cell.length_a   1.000
_cell.length_b   1.000
_cell.length_c   1.000
_cell.angle_alpha   90.00
_cell.angle_beta   90.00
_cell.angle_gamma   90.00
#
_symmetry.space_group_name_H-M   'P 1'
#
loop_
_entity.id
_entity.type
_entity.pdbx_description
1 polymer ?
#
loop_
_entity_poly.entity_id
_entity_poly.type
_entity_poly.pdbx_seq_one_letter_code
_entity_poly.pdbx_strand_id
1 'polypeptide(L)'
;MKVRFCFGCCCFPSWSALFAWHYRQQTDPLFPLTLAVLSLMLAALLLFVVLWSDPFVRIFPPAIEGRDLNPMLQHPGLIFHPPLLYLGYGGLMVAASVALASLLRSEFDGACARICWRWALPGWSALTAGIILGSWWAYCELGWGGWWFWDPVENASLLPWLSATALLHSLSLTRQRGIFRHWSLLLAIVTLMLSLLGTLIVRSGILVSVHAFALDNVRTVPLFGLFALISLASLALYGWRARDGGPAVRFSGLSREMLILATLLLFCAVLLIVLVGTLYPMIYGLLGWGRLSVGAPYFNRATLPFGLLMLVVIVLRRLSLANACSFRRCWRMRACCYLPRGSWSPASAVRRSA
;
A
#
# COMPACT_ATOMS: atom_id res chain seq x y z
N MET A 1 -7.43 2.51 25.91
CA MET A 1 -7.72 2.82 24.48
C MET A 1 -6.96 4.03 23.93
N LYS A 2 -6.78 5.11 24.71
CA LYS A 2 -5.96 6.29 24.34
C LYS A 2 -4.46 5.97 24.13
N VAL A 3 -3.91 5.00 24.86
CA VAL A 3 -2.50 4.54 24.70
C VAL A 3 -2.21 3.93 23.31
N ARG A 4 -3.21 3.34 22.62
CA ARG A 4 -3.02 2.82 21.25
C ARG A 4 -2.90 3.93 20.20
N PHE A 5 -3.23 5.17 20.56
CA PHE A 5 -3.00 6.34 19.72
C PHE A 5 -1.51 6.73 19.71
N CYS A 6 -0.81 6.57 20.85
CA CYS A 6 0.62 6.83 20.96
C CYS A 6 1.47 5.97 20.01
N PHE A 7 1.08 4.71 19.75
CA PHE A 7 1.85 3.85 18.84
C PHE A 7 1.77 4.30 17.37
N GLY A 8 0.57 4.64 16.88
CA GLY A 8 0.43 5.26 15.54
C GLY A 8 1.16 6.60 15.45
N CYS A 9 1.12 7.40 16.52
CA CYS A 9 1.89 8.63 16.66
C CYS A 9 3.41 8.44 16.67
N CYS A 10 3.93 7.27 17.00
CA CYS A 10 5.37 6.99 16.91
C CYS A 10 5.75 6.46 15.53
N CYS A 11 4.94 5.59 14.93
CA CYS A 11 5.24 4.95 13.65
C CYS A 11 5.39 5.96 12.50
N PHE A 12 4.46 6.91 12.34
CA PHE A 12 4.50 7.84 11.20
C PHE A 12 5.65 8.86 11.29
N PRO A 13 5.91 9.52 12.44
CA PRO A 13 7.12 10.32 12.63
C PRO A 13 8.41 9.53 12.47
N SER A 14 8.44 8.25 12.87
CA SER A 14 9.63 7.40 12.67
C SER A 14 9.91 7.20 11.19
N TRP A 15 8.88 6.97 10.37
CA TRP A 15 8.98 6.92 8.91
C TRP A 15 9.48 8.25 8.32
N SER A 16 8.93 9.38 8.78
CA SER A 16 9.35 10.72 8.33
C SER A 16 10.80 11.03 8.72
N ALA A 17 11.22 10.68 9.94
CA ALA A 17 12.58 10.85 10.42
C ALA A 17 13.56 9.94 9.65
N LEU A 18 13.16 8.70 9.35
CA LEU A 18 13.95 7.78 8.53
C LEU A 18 14.12 8.32 7.10
N PHE A 19 13.08 8.90 6.52
CA PHE A 19 13.15 9.54 5.21
C PHE A 19 14.11 10.73 5.23
N ALA A 20 13.97 11.62 6.22
CA ALA A 20 14.85 12.77 6.39
C ALA A 20 16.32 12.34 6.55
N TRP A 21 16.58 11.34 7.40
CA TRP A 21 17.92 10.82 7.65
C TRP A 21 18.56 10.19 6.41
N HIS A 22 17.78 9.40 5.65
CA HIS A 22 18.27 8.72 4.46
C HIS A 22 18.60 9.67 3.31
N TYR A 23 17.86 10.79 3.20
CA TYR A 23 18.02 11.76 2.11
C TYR A 23 18.61 13.11 2.54
N ARG A 24 19.19 13.20 3.74
CA ARG A 24 19.73 14.47 4.31
C ARG A 24 20.81 15.14 3.48
N GLN A 25 21.52 14.39 2.64
CA GLN A 25 22.60 14.91 1.78
C GLN A 25 22.15 15.19 0.35
N GLN A 26 20.89 14.91 0.01
CA GLN A 26 20.38 15.14 -1.33
C GLN A 26 19.87 16.57 -1.50
N THR A 27 20.19 17.18 -2.63
CA THR A 27 19.83 18.56 -2.96
C THR A 27 18.64 18.67 -3.93
N ASP A 28 18.14 17.55 -4.48
CA ASP A 28 16.97 17.56 -5.37
C ASP A 28 15.74 18.10 -4.61
N PRO A 29 15.00 19.09 -5.18
CA PRO A 29 13.80 19.66 -4.58
C PRO A 29 12.70 18.64 -4.24
N LEU A 30 12.72 17.43 -4.82
CA LEU A 30 11.79 16.35 -4.46
C LEU A 30 11.84 16.01 -2.97
N PHE A 31 13.02 15.97 -2.35
CA PHE A 31 13.19 15.56 -0.96
C PHE A 31 12.61 16.56 0.05
N PRO A 32 12.94 17.87 0.01
CA PRO A 32 12.32 18.85 0.88
C PRO A 32 10.81 18.97 0.63
N LEU A 33 10.33 18.86 -0.62
CA LEU A 33 8.90 18.83 -0.90
C LEU A 33 8.22 17.60 -0.28
N THR A 34 8.84 16.42 -0.36
CA THR A 34 8.30 15.21 0.28
C THR A 34 8.23 15.38 1.79
N LEU A 35 9.28 15.94 2.41
CA LEU A 35 9.28 16.24 3.85
C LEU A 35 8.22 17.28 4.23
N ALA A 36 7.98 18.30 3.40
CA ALA A 36 6.93 19.28 3.63
C ALA A 36 5.53 18.63 3.61
N VAL A 37 5.26 17.75 2.63
CA VAL A 37 3.99 16.99 2.55
C VAL A 37 3.83 16.06 3.76
N LEU A 38 4.87 15.32 4.13
CA LEU A 38 4.86 14.46 5.32
C LEU A 38 4.62 15.26 6.60
N SER A 39 5.29 16.40 6.76
CA SER A 39 5.13 17.27 7.93
C SER A 39 3.73 17.87 8.00
N LEU A 40 3.14 18.24 6.86
CA LEU A 40 1.77 18.73 6.81
C LEU A 40 0.76 17.65 7.23
N MET A 41 0.90 16.43 6.69
CA MET A 41 0.07 15.29 7.09
C MET A 41 0.25 14.96 8.58
N LEU A 42 1.48 15.00 9.07
CA LEU A 42 1.79 14.74 10.47
C LEU A 42 1.19 15.82 11.37
N ALA A 43 1.33 17.10 11.01
CA ALA A 43 0.75 18.21 11.74
C ALA A 43 -0.78 18.09 11.81
N ALA A 44 -1.43 17.72 10.70
CA ALA A 44 -2.88 17.53 10.66
C ALA A 44 -3.33 16.34 11.54
N LEU A 45 -2.60 15.23 11.52
CA LEU A 45 -2.84 14.10 12.41
C LEU A 45 -2.61 14.48 13.88
N LEU A 46 -1.53 15.19 14.20
CA LEU A 46 -1.17 15.67 15.53
C LEU A 46 -2.22 16.64 16.09
N LEU A 47 -2.69 17.57 15.26
CA LEU A 47 -3.77 18.50 15.60
C LEU A 47 -5.04 17.75 15.99
N PHE A 48 -5.39 16.69 15.24
CA PHE A 48 -6.52 15.85 15.58
C PHE A 48 -6.35 15.19 16.97
N VAL A 49 -5.14 14.74 17.30
CA VAL A 49 -4.85 14.13 18.62
C VAL A 49 -5.07 15.12 19.74
N VAL A 50 -4.46 16.29 19.62
CA VAL A 50 -4.45 17.30 20.69
C VAL A 50 -5.85 17.80 20.96
N LEU A 51 -6.66 18.01 19.91
CA LEU A 51 -7.98 18.62 20.04
C LEU A 51 -9.09 17.60 20.39
N TRP A 52 -9.06 16.38 19.84
CA TRP A 52 -10.17 15.42 19.99
C TRP A 52 -9.80 14.08 20.62
N SER A 53 -8.51 13.74 20.71
CA SER A 53 -8.06 12.44 21.20
C SER A 53 -6.96 12.56 22.26
N ASP A 54 -6.98 13.62 23.07
CA ASP A 54 -5.92 13.91 24.02
C ASP A 54 -5.68 12.70 24.96
N PRO A 55 -4.50 12.06 24.86
CA PRO A 55 -4.16 10.92 25.70
C PRO A 55 -3.81 11.34 27.14
N PHE A 56 -3.55 12.62 27.38
CA PHE A 56 -3.08 13.17 28.65
C PHE A 56 -4.20 13.78 29.52
N VAL A 57 -5.46 13.66 29.10
CA VAL A 57 -6.62 14.02 29.93
C VAL A 57 -6.49 13.30 31.28
N ARG A 58 -6.30 14.09 32.33
CA ARG A 58 -6.13 13.58 33.69
C ARG A 58 -7.47 13.08 34.22
N ILE A 59 -7.44 11.89 34.81
CA ILE A 59 -8.59 11.31 35.50
C ILE A 59 -8.48 11.72 36.97
N PHE A 60 -9.53 12.30 37.53
CA PHE A 60 -9.60 12.64 38.96
C PHE A 60 -10.87 12.05 39.57
N PRO A 61 -10.76 11.25 40.66
CA PRO A 61 -9.53 10.82 41.34
C PRO A 61 -8.68 9.89 40.45
N PRO A 62 -7.34 9.83 40.64
CA PRO A 62 -6.50 8.93 39.88
C PRO A 62 -6.92 7.48 40.12
N ALA A 63 -7.07 6.71 39.05
CA ALA A 63 -7.35 5.29 39.17
C ALA A 63 -6.15 4.59 39.84
N ILE A 64 -6.40 3.89 40.95
CA ILE A 64 -5.37 3.17 41.73
C ILE A 64 -4.73 2.07 40.89
N GLU A 65 -5.52 1.45 40.01
CA GLU A 65 -5.08 0.50 38.99
C GLU A 65 -5.59 0.94 37.62
N GLY A 66 -4.81 0.67 36.57
CA GLY A 66 -5.29 0.86 35.20
C GLY A 66 -6.49 -0.05 34.93
N ARG A 67 -7.49 0.45 34.19
CA ARG A 67 -8.50 -0.45 33.62
C ARG A 67 -7.79 -1.39 32.66
N ASP A 68 -7.54 -2.61 33.12
CA ASP A 68 -6.90 -3.63 32.32
C ASP A 68 -7.71 -3.91 31.05
N LEU A 69 -7.03 -4.48 30.05
CA LEU A 69 -7.74 -4.97 28.88
C LEU A 69 -8.59 -6.17 29.30
N ASN A 70 -9.77 -6.31 28.67
CA ASN A 70 -10.55 -7.54 28.75
C ASN A 70 -9.61 -8.76 28.56
N PRO A 71 -9.70 -9.82 29.36
CA PRO A 71 -8.80 -10.98 29.27
C PRO A 71 -8.57 -11.52 27.85
N MET A 72 -9.60 -11.55 26.98
CA MET A 72 -9.48 -11.94 25.55
C MET A 72 -8.56 -11.02 24.72
N LEU A 73 -8.26 -9.83 25.23
CA LEU A 73 -7.44 -8.80 24.59
C LEU A 73 -6.00 -8.76 25.12
N GLN A 74 -5.58 -9.72 25.95
CA GLN A 74 -4.22 -9.79 26.49
C GLN A 74 -3.29 -10.73 25.70
N HIS A 75 -3.77 -11.32 24.61
CA HIS A 75 -2.98 -12.20 23.75
C HIS A 75 -1.84 -11.42 23.02
N PRO A 76 -0.61 -11.98 22.91
CA PRO A 76 0.52 -11.34 22.24
C PRO A 76 0.23 -10.89 20.80
N GLY A 77 -0.58 -11.65 20.07
CA GLY A 77 -1.03 -11.29 18.72
C GLY A 77 -1.76 -9.94 18.66
N LEU A 78 -2.55 -9.58 19.69
CA LEU A 78 -3.20 -8.27 19.78
C LEU A 78 -2.20 -7.13 20.06
N ILE A 79 -1.07 -7.43 20.70
CA ILE A 79 -0.03 -6.44 21.01
C ILE A 79 0.74 -6.07 19.74
N PHE A 80 1.10 -7.06 18.92
CA PHE A 80 2.00 -6.86 17.80
C PHE A 80 1.32 -6.52 16.47
N HIS A 81 0.10 -7.02 16.21
CA HIS A 81 -0.53 -6.77 14.91
C HIS A 81 -0.89 -5.28 14.67
N PRO A 82 -1.43 -4.50 15.64
CA PRO A 82 -1.78 -3.11 15.36
C PRO A 82 -0.58 -2.23 15.04
N PRO A 83 0.57 -2.32 15.76
CA PRO A 83 1.80 -1.64 15.36
C PRO A 83 2.26 -1.98 13.95
N LEU A 84 2.17 -3.24 13.51
CA LEU A 84 2.52 -3.63 12.15
C LEU A 84 1.60 -2.99 11.11
N LEU A 85 0.28 -2.93 11.38
CA LEU A 85 -0.67 -2.22 10.51
C LEU A 85 -0.35 -0.71 10.43
N TYR A 86 -0.04 -0.06 11.56
CA TYR A 86 0.36 1.36 11.57
C TYR A 86 1.70 1.62 10.88
N LEU A 87 2.67 0.73 11.03
CA LEU A 87 3.91 0.77 10.26
C LEU A 87 3.64 0.64 8.77
N GLY A 88 2.69 -0.23 8.40
CA GLY A 88 2.24 -0.38 7.02
C GLY A 88 1.62 0.90 6.45
N TYR A 89 0.65 1.49 7.15
CA TYR A 89 0.03 2.75 6.75
C TYR A 89 1.06 3.89 6.66
N GLY A 90 1.95 4.01 7.65
CA GLY A 90 3.00 5.03 7.64
C GLY A 90 3.93 4.91 6.43
N GLY A 91 4.39 3.71 6.10
CA GLY A 91 5.24 3.49 4.92
C GLY A 91 4.53 3.80 3.59
N LEU A 92 3.25 3.44 3.48
CA LEU A 92 2.43 3.78 2.31
C LEU A 92 2.16 5.29 2.21
N MET A 93 2.01 6.00 3.33
CA MET A 93 1.91 7.47 3.36
C MET A 93 3.21 8.15 2.90
N VAL A 94 4.39 7.60 3.21
CA VAL A 94 5.66 8.09 2.65
C VAL A 94 5.71 7.92 1.14
N ALA A 95 5.33 6.75 0.63
CA ALA A 95 5.27 6.51 -0.81
C ALA A 95 4.30 7.48 -1.51
N ALA A 96 3.12 7.70 -0.94
CA ALA A 96 2.16 8.67 -1.44
C ALA A 96 2.69 10.12 -1.38
N SER A 97 3.42 10.48 -0.32
CA SER A 97 4.04 11.81 -0.19
C SER A 97 5.09 12.06 -1.26
N VAL A 98 5.88 11.04 -1.64
CA VAL A 98 6.81 11.13 -2.79
C VAL A 98 6.04 11.36 -4.09
N ALA A 99 4.91 10.67 -4.29
CA ALA A 99 4.06 10.87 -5.46
C ALA A 99 3.45 12.30 -5.49
N LEU A 100 2.95 12.80 -4.37
CA LEU A 100 2.42 14.18 -4.27
C LEU A 100 3.51 15.23 -4.48
N ALA A 101 4.70 15.03 -3.91
CA ALA A 101 5.85 15.91 -4.12
C ALA A 101 6.27 15.95 -5.59
N SER A 102 6.24 14.81 -6.29
CA SER A 102 6.51 14.75 -7.73
C SER A 102 5.48 15.51 -8.57
N LEU A 103 4.20 15.52 -8.16
CA LEU A 103 3.16 16.33 -8.79
C LEU A 103 3.38 17.83 -8.57
N LEU A 104 3.81 18.23 -7.37
CA LEU A 104 4.17 19.62 -7.07
C LEU A 104 5.37 20.10 -7.92
N ARG A 105 6.31 19.21 -8.20
CA ARG A 105 7.44 19.45 -9.11
C ARG A 105 7.06 19.36 -10.60
N SER A 106 5.85 18.89 -10.92
CA SER A 106 5.39 18.57 -12.29
C SER A 106 6.22 17.51 -13.01
N GLU A 107 7.04 16.73 -12.29
CA GLU A 107 7.94 15.75 -12.90
C GLU A 107 7.89 14.42 -12.15
N PHE A 108 7.21 13.43 -12.76
CA PHE A 108 7.19 12.06 -12.28
C PHE A 108 7.96 11.13 -13.23
N ASP A 109 9.23 10.92 -12.90
CA ASP A 109 10.17 10.14 -13.69
C ASP A 109 10.41 8.73 -13.12
N GLY A 110 11.26 7.95 -13.79
CA GLY A 110 11.64 6.61 -13.33
C GLY A 110 12.37 6.61 -11.99
N ALA A 111 13.11 7.68 -11.65
CA ALA A 111 13.76 7.81 -10.35
C ALA A 111 12.74 8.04 -9.22
N CYS A 112 11.76 8.93 -9.41
CA CYS A 112 10.64 9.11 -8.47
C CYS A 112 9.90 7.80 -8.23
N ALA A 113 9.58 7.06 -9.31
CA ALA A 113 8.92 5.76 -9.19
C ALA A 113 9.77 4.74 -8.41
N ARG A 114 11.10 4.78 -8.55
CA ARG A 114 12.02 3.94 -7.79
C ARG A 114 12.02 4.31 -6.30
N ILE A 115 12.05 5.60 -5.98
CA ILE A 115 11.96 6.09 -4.59
C ILE A 115 10.62 5.66 -3.99
N CYS A 116 9.51 5.96 -4.67
CA CYS A 116 8.17 5.55 -4.26
C CYS A 116 8.09 4.04 -3.98
N TRP A 117 8.66 3.20 -4.86
CA TRP A 117 8.67 1.75 -4.66
C TRP A 117 9.49 1.31 -3.44
N ARG A 118 10.62 1.97 -3.18
CA ARG A 118 11.49 1.69 -2.01
C ARG A 118 10.80 1.95 -0.68
N TRP A 119 9.83 2.86 -0.63
CA TRP A 119 9.04 3.15 0.57
C TRP A 119 7.73 2.37 0.62
N ALA A 120 7.09 2.14 -0.54
CA ALA A 120 5.87 1.36 -0.63
C ALA A 120 6.09 -0.11 -0.26
N LEU A 121 7.23 -0.71 -0.64
CA LEU A 121 7.49 -2.13 -0.39
C LEU A 121 7.60 -2.46 1.11
N PRO A 122 8.41 -1.76 1.93
CA PRO A 122 8.42 -1.98 3.37
C PRO A 122 7.05 -1.76 4.04
N GLY A 123 6.30 -0.74 3.62
CA GLY A 123 4.93 -0.49 4.12
C GLY A 123 3.99 -1.66 3.79
N TRP A 124 4.01 -2.13 2.54
CA TRP A 124 3.24 -3.30 2.12
C TRP A 124 3.65 -4.58 2.86
N SER A 125 4.94 -4.80 3.10
CA SER A 125 5.43 -5.95 3.87
C SER A 125 4.96 -5.91 5.32
N ALA A 126 5.05 -4.75 5.98
CA ALA A 126 4.56 -4.56 7.35
C ALA A 126 3.05 -4.77 7.43
N LEU A 127 2.30 -4.26 6.45
CA LEU A 127 0.85 -4.45 6.35
C LEU A 127 0.49 -5.93 6.17
N THR A 128 1.23 -6.65 5.31
CA THR A 128 1.06 -8.10 5.10
C THR A 128 1.29 -8.88 6.40
N ALA A 129 2.38 -8.58 7.11
CA ALA A 129 2.68 -9.20 8.40
C ALA A 129 1.60 -8.88 9.46
N GLY A 130 1.12 -7.64 9.49
CA GLY A 130 0.04 -7.22 10.38
C GLY A 130 -1.28 -7.95 10.11
N ILE A 131 -1.64 -8.13 8.84
CA ILE A 131 -2.85 -8.87 8.43
C ILE A 131 -2.72 -10.34 8.85
N ILE A 132 -1.59 -11.01 8.54
CA ILE A 132 -1.36 -12.42 8.91
C ILE A 132 -1.43 -12.61 10.42
N LEU A 133 -0.78 -11.73 11.19
CA LEU A 133 -0.76 -11.80 12.64
C LEU A 133 -2.14 -11.50 13.26
N GLY A 134 -2.90 -10.59 12.66
CA GLY A 134 -4.29 -10.31 13.02
C GLY A 134 -5.19 -11.52 12.79
N SER A 135 -5.10 -12.15 11.62
CA SER A 135 -5.81 -13.39 11.29
C SER A 135 -5.47 -14.54 12.24
N TRP A 136 -4.19 -14.69 12.59
CA TRP A 136 -3.77 -15.70 13.56
C TRP A 136 -4.37 -15.45 14.95
N TRP A 137 -4.30 -14.21 15.43
CA TRP A 137 -4.89 -13.83 16.71
C TRP A 137 -6.41 -14.07 16.74
N ALA A 138 -7.13 -13.64 15.69
CA ALA A 138 -8.57 -13.85 15.59
C ALA A 138 -8.94 -15.33 15.58
N TYR A 139 -8.17 -16.17 14.88
CA TYR A 139 -8.35 -17.62 14.88
C TYR A 139 -8.17 -18.22 16.29
N CYS A 140 -7.14 -17.78 17.03
CA CYS A 140 -6.83 -18.31 18.36
C CYS A 140 -7.81 -17.86 19.45
N GLU A 141 -8.22 -16.59 19.46
CA GLU A 141 -8.99 -16.01 20.58
C GLU A 141 -10.49 -15.93 20.30
N LEU A 142 -10.89 -15.73 19.03
CA LEU A 142 -12.30 -15.53 18.68
C LEU A 142 -12.96 -16.81 18.19
N GLY A 143 -12.18 -17.83 17.80
CA GLY A 143 -12.69 -19.16 17.48
C GLY A 143 -13.65 -19.20 16.28
N TRP A 144 -13.60 -18.21 15.39
CA TRP A 144 -14.57 -17.98 14.30
C TRP A 144 -14.55 -18.99 13.15
N GLY A 145 -14.18 -20.24 13.39
CA GLY A 145 -14.22 -21.30 12.37
C GLY A 145 -13.35 -21.03 11.13
N GLY A 146 -12.40 -20.09 11.18
CA GLY A 146 -11.57 -19.71 10.04
C GLY A 146 -10.60 -18.55 10.32
N TRP A 147 -9.73 -18.28 9.35
CA TRP A 147 -8.66 -17.26 9.42
C TRP A 147 -9.09 -15.86 8.95
N TRP A 148 -10.29 -15.73 8.38
CA TRP A 148 -10.81 -14.49 7.81
C TRP A 148 -12.34 -14.49 7.84
N PHE A 149 -12.95 -13.39 8.29
CA PHE A 149 -14.41 -13.31 8.48
C PHE A 149 -15.07 -12.17 7.69
N TRP A 150 -14.28 -11.38 6.96
CA TRP A 150 -14.76 -10.22 6.22
C TRP A 150 -15.40 -9.14 7.11
N ASP A 151 -14.95 -9.05 8.36
CA ASP A 151 -15.36 -7.99 9.28
C ASP A 151 -14.90 -6.62 8.74
N PRO A 152 -15.66 -5.52 8.95
CA PRO A 152 -15.27 -4.20 8.44
C PRO A 152 -13.87 -3.74 8.83
N VAL A 153 -13.35 -4.12 9.99
CA VAL A 153 -11.99 -3.77 10.43
C VAL A 153 -10.93 -4.62 9.70
N GLU A 154 -11.22 -5.89 9.45
CA GLU A 154 -10.38 -6.74 8.60
C GLU A 154 -10.31 -6.16 7.17
N ASN A 155 -11.47 -5.83 6.60
CA ASN A 155 -11.57 -5.24 5.27
C ASN A 155 -10.86 -3.88 5.18
N ALA A 156 -10.95 -3.05 6.22
CA ALA A 156 -10.25 -1.77 6.31
C ALA A 156 -8.73 -1.91 6.18
N SER A 157 -8.14 -3.02 6.65
CA SER A 157 -6.72 -3.32 6.47
C SER A 157 -6.40 -3.92 5.09
N LEU A 158 -7.33 -4.70 4.52
CA LEU A 158 -7.19 -5.33 3.21
C LEU A 158 -7.25 -4.33 2.05
N LEU A 159 -8.09 -3.29 2.15
CA LEU A 159 -8.26 -2.28 1.12
C LEU A 159 -6.94 -1.60 0.69
N PRO A 160 -6.16 -0.97 1.60
CA PRO A 160 -4.87 -0.40 1.24
C PRO A 160 -3.85 -1.46 0.83
N TRP A 161 -3.98 -2.72 1.27
CA TRP A 161 -3.12 -3.81 0.82
C TRP A 161 -3.36 -4.16 -0.66
N LEU A 162 -4.62 -4.22 -1.10
CA LEU A 162 -4.98 -4.45 -2.50
C LEU A 162 -4.48 -3.31 -3.40
N SER A 163 -4.70 -2.05 -2.99
CA SER A 163 -4.23 -0.89 -3.76
C SER A 163 -2.70 -0.80 -3.77
N ALA A 164 -2.03 -1.08 -2.65
CA ALA A 164 -0.57 -1.10 -2.57
C ALA A 164 0.03 -2.22 -3.44
N THR A 165 -0.62 -3.38 -3.51
CA THR A 165 -0.18 -4.46 -4.39
C THR A 165 -0.28 -4.04 -5.86
N ALA A 166 -1.39 -3.41 -6.27
CA ALA A 166 -1.52 -2.82 -7.61
C ALA A 166 -0.46 -1.73 -7.85
N LEU A 167 -0.22 -0.85 -6.86
CA LEU A 167 0.78 0.21 -6.92
C LEU A 167 2.18 -0.35 -7.16
N LEU A 168 2.61 -1.38 -6.43
CA LEU A 168 3.93 -2.00 -6.59
C LEU A 168 4.13 -2.58 -8.00
N HIS A 169 3.08 -3.18 -8.58
CA HIS A 169 3.09 -3.67 -9.96
C HIS A 169 3.21 -2.52 -10.96
N SER A 170 2.43 -1.45 -10.78
CA SER A 170 2.51 -0.24 -11.60
C SER A 170 3.91 0.39 -11.55
N LEU A 171 4.44 0.63 -10.35
CA LEU A 171 5.77 1.21 -10.13
C LEU A 171 6.90 0.34 -10.70
N SER A 172 6.71 -0.97 -10.80
CA SER A 172 7.70 -1.86 -11.43
C SER A 172 7.92 -1.52 -12.91
N LEU A 173 6.85 -1.16 -13.63
CA LEU A 173 6.91 -0.75 -15.03
C LEU A 173 7.34 0.70 -15.17
N THR A 174 6.82 1.58 -14.30
CA THR A 174 7.19 3.00 -14.32
C THR A 174 8.69 3.20 -14.08
N ARG A 175 9.31 2.48 -13.13
CA ARG A 175 10.75 2.62 -12.89
C ARG A 175 11.62 2.07 -14.03
N GLN A 176 11.14 1.05 -14.75
CA GLN A 176 11.93 0.34 -15.76
C GLN A 176 11.80 0.97 -17.15
N ARG A 177 10.62 1.49 -17.48
CA ARG A 177 10.29 1.95 -18.84
C ARG A 177 9.63 3.32 -18.90
N GLY A 178 9.33 3.95 -17.76
CA GLY A 178 8.66 5.25 -17.71
C GLY A 178 7.20 5.24 -18.20
N ILE A 179 6.61 4.06 -18.39
CA ILE A 179 5.18 3.87 -18.74
C ILE A 179 4.32 3.77 -17.47
N PHE A 180 3.00 3.92 -17.57
CA PHE A 180 2.07 3.82 -16.42
C PHE A 180 2.25 4.86 -15.30
N ARG A 181 2.81 6.03 -15.64
CA ARG A 181 2.96 7.17 -14.71
C ARG A 181 1.65 7.53 -14.00
N HIS A 182 0.58 7.75 -14.75
CA HIS A 182 -0.74 8.09 -14.20
C HIS A 182 -1.30 7.01 -13.28
N TRP A 183 -1.16 5.74 -13.65
CA TRP A 183 -1.58 4.62 -12.81
C TRP A 183 -0.82 4.61 -11.48
N SER A 184 0.50 4.81 -11.51
CA SER A 184 1.30 4.85 -10.29
C SER A 184 0.91 6.02 -9.38
N LEU A 185 0.69 7.22 -9.96
CA LEU A 185 0.27 8.40 -9.21
C LEU A 185 -1.12 8.22 -8.58
N LEU A 186 -2.11 7.79 -9.37
CA LEU A 186 -3.47 7.55 -8.87
C LEU A 186 -3.50 6.46 -7.81
N LEU A 187 -2.80 5.34 -8.03
CA LEU A 187 -2.76 4.26 -7.04
C LEU A 187 -2.05 4.67 -5.75
N ALA A 188 -1.05 5.54 -5.81
CA ALA A 188 -0.41 6.08 -4.62
C ALA A 188 -1.40 6.96 -3.81
N ILE A 189 -2.17 7.81 -4.50
CA ILE A 189 -3.21 8.65 -3.88
C ILE A 189 -4.35 7.78 -3.32
N VAL A 190 -4.86 6.81 -4.09
CA VAL A 190 -5.90 5.88 -3.64
C VAL A 190 -5.41 5.08 -2.44
N THR A 191 -4.16 4.62 -2.42
CA THR A 191 -3.60 3.90 -1.27
C THR A 191 -3.55 4.78 -0.02
N LEU A 192 -3.13 6.04 -0.15
CA LEU A 192 -3.21 7.02 0.94
C LEU A 192 -4.65 7.19 1.44
N MET A 193 -5.60 7.40 0.53
CA MET A 193 -7.02 7.54 0.86
C MET A 193 -7.53 6.31 1.61
N LEU A 194 -7.18 5.10 1.18
CA LEU A 194 -7.61 3.86 1.81
C LEU A 194 -6.95 3.63 3.18
N SER A 195 -5.70 4.03 3.38
CA SER A 195 -5.06 4.01 4.71
C SER A 195 -5.73 4.98 5.69
N LEU A 196 -6.12 6.18 5.23
CA LEU A 196 -6.88 7.14 6.03
C LEU A 196 -8.31 6.65 6.30
N LEU A 197 -8.96 6.07 5.29
CA LEU A 197 -10.29 5.45 5.43
C LEU A 197 -10.27 4.30 6.44
N GLY A 198 -9.23 3.46 6.43
CA GLY A 198 -9.09 2.40 7.42
C GLY A 198 -8.96 2.95 8.85
N THR A 199 -8.25 4.06 9.02
CA THR A 199 -8.18 4.78 10.31
C THR A 199 -9.55 5.30 10.73
N LEU A 200 -10.31 5.87 9.80
CA LEU A 200 -11.69 6.33 10.05
C LEU A 200 -12.60 5.17 10.47
N ILE A 201 -12.60 4.05 9.74
CA ILE A 201 -13.47 2.89 10.03
C ILE A 201 -13.19 2.34 11.44
N VAL A 202 -11.92 2.14 11.80
CA VAL A 202 -11.54 1.53 13.08
C VAL A 202 -11.79 2.45 14.28
N ARG A 203 -11.82 3.77 14.07
CA ARG A 203 -11.84 4.76 15.18
C ARG A 203 -13.13 5.56 15.31
N SER A 204 -13.96 5.60 14.28
CA SER A 204 -15.22 6.34 14.30
C SER A 204 -16.40 5.57 14.90
N GLY A 205 -16.31 4.23 14.94
CA GLY A 205 -17.44 3.40 15.35
C GLY A 205 -18.65 3.49 14.43
N ILE A 206 -18.53 4.07 13.23
CA ILE A 206 -19.63 4.22 12.26
C ILE A 206 -20.14 2.85 11.80
N LEU A 207 -19.22 1.89 11.63
CA LEU A 207 -19.56 0.51 11.26
C LEU A 207 -19.58 -0.35 12.52
N VAL A 208 -20.65 -1.15 12.67
CA VAL A 208 -20.71 -2.18 13.71
C VAL A 208 -19.65 -3.23 13.39
N SER A 209 -18.63 -3.29 14.22
CA SER A 209 -17.58 -4.31 14.14
C SER A 209 -17.27 -4.79 15.54
N VAL A 210 -17.05 -6.08 15.66
CA VAL A 210 -16.56 -6.73 16.89
C VAL A 210 -15.12 -6.34 17.23
N HIS A 211 -14.38 -5.79 16.26
CA HIS A 211 -13.08 -5.17 16.44
C HIS A 211 -13.16 -3.65 16.65
N ALA A 212 -14.37 -3.07 16.68
CA ALA A 212 -14.53 -1.64 16.94
C ALA A 212 -14.24 -1.35 18.41
N PHE A 213 -13.16 -0.62 18.65
CA PHE A 213 -12.73 -0.29 20.00
C PHE A 213 -13.42 0.99 20.50
N ALA A 214 -13.66 2.00 19.67
CA ALA A 214 -14.27 3.27 20.11
C ALA A 214 -15.69 3.46 19.55
N LEU A 215 -16.67 3.76 20.42
CA LEU A 215 -18.04 4.18 20.09
C LEU A 215 -18.23 5.68 20.42
N ASP A 216 -17.26 6.50 20.03
CA ASP A 216 -17.25 7.93 20.38
C ASP A 216 -17.63 8.78 19.15
N ASN A 217 -18.91 9.13 19.02
CA ASN A 217 -19.42 9.98 17.93
C ASN A 217 -18.69 11.33 17.80
N VAL A 218 -18.10 11.83 18.90
CA VAL A 218 -17.37 13.10 18.97
C VAL A 218 -16.14 13.12 18.05
N ARG A 219 -15.48 11.97 17.82
CA ARG A 219 -14.26 11.89 17.00
C ARG A 219 -14.54 11.66 15.52
N THR A 220 -15.75 11.24 15.19
CA THR A 220 -16.14 10.84 13.84
C THR A 220 -16.12 12.01 12.86
N VAL A 221 -16.75 13.13 13.21
CA VAL A 221 -16.83 14.31 12.33
C VAL A 221 -15.45 14.91 12.05
N PRO A 222 -14.58 15.15 13.06
CA PRO A 222 -13.23 15.66 12.81
C PRO A 222 -12.34 14.68 12.00
N LEU A 223 -12.42 13.38 12.26
CA LEU A 223 -11.69 12.37 11.46
C LEU A 223 -12.16 12.34 10.01
N PHE A 224 -13.47 12.41 9.79
CA PHE A 224 -14.04 12.47 8.44
C PHE A 224 -13.61 13.75 7.73
N GLY A 225 -13.63 14.90 8.41
CA GLY A 225 -13.13 16.17 7.88
C GLY A 225 -11.65 16.10 7.49
N LEU A 226 -10.81 15.50 8.32
CA LEU A 226 -9.39 15.26 8.02
C LEU A 226 -9.20 14.35 6.81
N PHE A 227 -9.92 13.22 6.77
CA PHE A 227 -9.93 12.29 5.64
C PHE A 227 -10.34 13.00 4.35
N ALA A 228 -11.45 13.74 4.36
CA ALA A 228 -11.96 14.46 3.21
C ALA A 228 -10.97 15.52 2.74
N LEU A 229 -10.42 16.32 3.66
CA LEU A 229 -9.44 17.36 3.35
C LEU A 229 -8.21 16.80 2.64
N ILE A 230 -7.54 15.80 3.23
CA ILE A 230 -6.32 15.22 2.65
C ILE A 230 -6.62 14.53 1.31
N SER A 231 -7.74 13.81 1.23
CA SER A 231 -8.13 13.08 0.02
C SER A 231 -8.47 14.05 -1.13
N LEU A 232 -9.30 15.06 -0.87
CA LEU A 232 -9.69 16.06 -1.87
C LEU A 232 -8.49 16.91 -2.28
N ALA A 233 -7.62 17.33 -1.36
CA ALA A 233 -6.40 18.07 -1.70
C ALA A 233 -5.47 17.24 -2.60
N SER A 234 -5.31 15.94 -2.30
CA SER A 234 -4.47 15.03 -3.09
C SER A 234 -5.04 14.82 -4.51
N LEU A 235 -6.35 14.59 -4.63
CA LEU A 235 -7.02 14.43 -5.93
C LEU A 235 -7.08 15.72 -6.73
N ALA A 236 -7.32 16.86 -6.07
CA ALA A 236 -7.31 18.17 -6.72
C ALA A 236 -5.92 18.51 -7.25
N LEU A 237 -4.86 18.24 -6.47
CA LEU A 237 -3.49 18.40 -6.93
C LEU A 237 -3.19 17.52 -8.15
N TYR A 238 -3.65 16.26 -8.14
CA TYR A 238 -3.53 15.38 -9.30
C TYR A 238 -4.26 15.95 -10.52
N GLY A 239 -5.54 16.32 -10.39
CA GLY A 239 -6.32 16.89 -11.50
C GLY A 239 -5.73 18.19 -12.04
N TRP A 240 -5.07 18.99 -11.19
CA TRP A 240 -4.45 20.24 -11.59
C TRP A 240 -3.11 20.04 -12.31
N ARG A 241 -2.25 19.13 -11.81
CA ARG A 241 -0.85 18.97 -12.26
C ARG A 241 -0.61 17.79 -13.20
N ALA A 242 -1.48 16.78 -13.26
CA ALA A 242 -1.31 15.61 -14.12
C ALA A 242 -1.72 15.91 -15.58
N ARG A 243 -1.09 16.90 -16.20
CA ARG A 243 -1.42 17.37 -17.56
C ARG A 243 -0.58 16.71 -18.66
N ASP A 244 0.52 16.06 -18.30
CA ASP A 244 1.43 15.47 -19.30
C ASP A 244 1.03 14.03 -19.64
N GLY A 245 0.46 13.86 -20.84
CA GLY A 245 0.25 12.56 -21.47
C GLY A 245 1.59 11.86 -21.71
N GLY A 246 2.00 11.02 -20.76
CA GLY A 246 3.21 10.20 -20.89
C GLY A 246 3.23 9.36 -22.17
N PRO A 247 4.37 8.73 -22.49
CA PRO A 247 4.55 8.02 -23.75
C PRO A 247 3.47 6.96 -23.98
N ALA A 248 2.88 6.96 -25.18
CA ALA A 248 1.84 6.01 -25.56
C ALA A 248 2.37 4.57 -25.47
N VAL A 249 1.65 3.72 -24.72
CA VAL A 249 1.99 2.31 -24.57
C VAL A 249 1.36 1.53 -25.73
N ARG A 250 2.19 0.91 -26.58
CA ARG A 250 1.70 -0.06 -27.56
C ARG A 250 1.65 -1.44 -26.91
N PHE A 251 0.45 -2.00 -26.82
CA PHE A 251 0.24 -3.37 -26.34
C PHE A 251 0.30 -4.35 -27.51
N SER A 252 1.16 -5.35 -27.44
CA SER A 252 1.22 -6.44 -28.40
C SER A 252 0.72 -7.73 -27.74
N GLY A 253 -0.51 -8.16 -28.00
CA GLY A 253 -1.09 -9.42 -27.49
C GLY A 253 -0.73 -9.74 -26.02
N LEU A 254 -0.22 -10.96 -25.78
CA LEU A 254 0.25 -11.46 -24.48
C LEU A 254 1.63 -10.90 -24.06
N SER A 255 1.81 -9.57 -24.13
CA SER A 255 3.06 -8.95 -23.65
C SER A 255 3.15 -8.90 -22.12
N ARG A 256 4.37 -8.66 -21.61
CA ARG A 256 4.61 -8.47 -20.16
C ARG A 256 3.78 -7.30 -19.61
N GLU A 257 3.64 -6.24 -20.39
CA GLU A 257 2.92 -5.02 -20.01
C GLU A 257 1.41 -5.29 -19.94
N MET A 258 0.88 -6.06 -20.89
CA MET A 258 -0.54 -6.48 -20.88
C MET A 258 -0.86 -7.35 -19.67
N LEU A 259 -0.01 -8.32 -19.34
CA LEU A 259 -0.22 -9.18 -18.17
C LEU A 259 -0.15 -8.39 -16.85
N ILE A 260 0.76 -7.42 -16.73
CA ILE A 260 0.83 -6.55 -15.56
C ILE A 260 -0.38 -5.61 -15.49
N LEU A 261 -0.86 -5.10 -16.62
CA LEU A 261 -2.09 -4.31 -16.69
C LEU A 261 -3.30 -5.16 -16.27
N ALA A 262 -3.40 -6.41 -16.73
CA ALA A 262 -4.45 -7.32 -16.33
C ALA A 262 -4.42 -7.57 -14.81
N THR A 263 -3.24 -7.84 -14.23
CA THR A 263 -3.07 -7.94 -12.77
C THR A 263 -3.52 -6.66 -12.06
N LEU A 264 -3.14 -5.49 -12.58
CA LEU A 264 -3.54 -4.18 -12.04
C LEU A 264 -5.06 -4.03 -11.97
N LEU A 265 -5.75 -4.32 -13.08
CA LEU A 265 -7.19 -4.21 -13.21
C LEU A 265 -7.92 -5.21 -12.31
N LEU A 266 -7.41 -6.44 -12.19
CA LEU A 266 -7.98 -7.44 -11.29
C LEU A 266 -7.89 -7.01 -9.82
N PHE A 267 -6.74 -6.47 -9.38
CA PHE A 267 -6.62 -5.92 -8.03
C PHE A 267 -7.56 -4.74 -7.80
N CYS A 268 -7.70 -3.84 -8.79
CA CYS A 268 -8.64 -2.72 -8.69
C CYS A 268 -10.10 -3.20 -8.62
N ALA A 269 -10.45 -4.26 -9.36
CA ALA A 269 -11.80 -4.82 -9.34
C ALA A 269 -12.13 -5.44 -7.98
N VAL A 270 -11.23 -6.26 -7.42
CA VAL A 270 -11.41 -6.84 -6.08
C VAL A 270 -11.47 -5.74 -5.02
N LEU A 271 -10.61 -4.73 -5.12
CA LEU A 271 -10.65 -3.56 -4.23
C LEU A 271 -12.01 -2.86 -4.27
N LEU A 272 -12.58 -2.63 -5.46
CA LEU A 272 -13.89 -1.98 -5.59
C LEU A 272 -14.99 -2.83 -4.97
N ILE A 273 -14.97 -4.15 -5.20
CA ILE A 273 -15.94 -5.09 -4.62
C ILE A 273 -15.90 -5.05 -3.09
N VAL A 274 -14.70 -5.11 -2.50
CA VAL A 274 -14.50 -5.06 -1.05
C VAL A 274 -14.89 -3.69 -0.49
N LEU A 275 -14.53 -2.60 -1.18
CA LEU A 275 -14.84 -1.24 -0.76
C LEU A 275 -16.35 -1.01 -0.73
N VAL A 276 -17.05 -1.37 -1.82
CA VAL A 276 -18.50 -1.26 -1.91
C VAL A 276 -19.16 -2.13 -0.84
N GLY A 277 -18.77 -3.40 -0.71
CA GLY A 277 -19.34 -4.29 0.30
C GLY A 277 -19.15 -3.78 1.74
N THR A 278 -18.00 -3.13 2.02
CA THR A 278 -17.68 -2.59 3.34
C THR A 278 -18.44 -1.28 3.64
N LEU A 279 -18.57 -0.40 2.66
CA LEU A 279 -19.23 0.91 2.84
C LEU A 279 -20.75 0.85 2.66
N TYR A 280 -21.28 -0.19 2.01
CA TYR A 280 -22.71 -0.32 1.73
C TYR A 280 -23.58 -0.30 3.01
N PRO A 281 -23.28 -1.06 4.08
CA PRO A 281 -23.98 -0.94 5.36
C PRO A 281 -24.04 0.48 5.93
N MET A 282 -22.93 1.22 5.82
CA MET A 282 -22.84 2.60 6.29
C MET A 282 -23.76 3.52 5.49
N ILE A 283 -23.71 3.44 4.16
CA ILE A 283 -24.56 4.25 3.27
C ILE A 283 -26.04 3.94 3.52
N TYR A 284 -26.39 2.65 3.63
CA TYR A 284 -27.75 2.19 3.92
C TYR A 284 -28.28 2.75 5.25
N GLY A 285 -27.43 2.76 6.29
CA GLY A 285 -27.76 3.35 7.58
C GLY A 285 -27.91 4.88 7.54
N LEU A 286 -27.04 5.57 6.81
CA LEU A 286 -27.09 7.04 6.64
C LEU A 286 -28.35 7.49 5.90
N LEU A 287 -28.89 6.67 4.99
CA LEU A 287 -30.13 6.95 4.27
C LEU A 287 -31.40 6.64 5.10
N GLY A 288 -31.26 6.14 6.33
CA GLY A 288 -32.39 5.82 7.20
C GLY A 288 -33.16 4.57 6.79
N TRP A 289 -32.61 3.73 5.91
CA TRP A 289 -33.28 2.51 5.42
C TRP A 289 -33.21 1.34 6.41
N GLY A 290 -32.53 1.50 7.54
CA GLY A 290 -32.42 0.52 8.60
C GLY A 290 -30.97 0.07 8.82
N ARG A 291 -30.79 -1.10 9.46
CA ARG A 291 -29.47 -1.72 9.66
C ARG A 291 -29.35 -2.94 8.76
N LEU A 292 -28.30 -2.95 7.95
CA LEU A 292 -27.95 -4.06 7.07
C LEU A 292 -26.52 -4.50 7.39
N SER A 293 -26.27 -5.81 7.36
CA SER A 293 -24.92 -6.37 7.51
C SER A 293 -24.57 -7.16 6.25
N VAL A 294 -23.36 -6.94 5.73
CA VAL A 294 -22.81 -7.68 4.59
C VAL A 294 -21.76 -8.65 5.13
N GLY A 295 -22.04 -9.94 5.05
CA GLY A 295 -21.15 -11.00 5.54
C GLY A 295 -20.36 -11.72 4.46
N ALA A 296 -19.58 -12.71 4.90
CA ALA A 296 -18.72 -13.54 4.06
C ALA A 296 -19.35 -14.09 2.76
N PRO A 297 -20.63 -14.51 2.69
CA PRO A 297 -21.21 -15.05 1.46
C PRO A 297 -21.18 -14.07 0.27
N TYR A 298 -21.34 -12.77 0.52
CA TYR A 298 -21.24 -11.74 -0.52
C TYR A 298 -19.82 -11.65 -1.06
N PHE A 299 -18.84 -11.46 -0.16
CA PHE A 299 -17.44 -11.28 -0.55
C PHE A 299 -16.90 -12.53 -1.25
N ASN A 300 -17.11 -13.71 -0.69
CA ASN A 300 -16.62 -14.96 -1.28
C ASN A 300 -17.17 -15.17 -2.70
N ARG A 301 -18.47 -14.95 -2.94
CA ARG A 301 -19.06 -15.09 -4.28
C ARG A 301 -18.54 -14.04 -5.25
N ALA A 302 -18.39 -12.80 -4.79
CA ALA A 302 -17.99 -11.69 -5.64
C ALA A 302 -16.48 -11.71 -5.99
N THR A 303 -15.60 -12.11 -5.06
CA THR A 303 -14.15 -12.08 -5.26
C THR A 303 -13.59 -13.35 -5.90
N LEU A 304 -14.26 -14.50 -5.76
CA LEU A 304 -13.76 -15.79 -6.25
C LEU A 304 -13.49 -15.83 -7.78
N PRO A 305 -14.36 -15.28 -8.67
CA PRO A 305 -14.07 -15.25 -10.10
C PRO A 305 -12.76 -14.49 -10.42
N PHE A 306 -12.54 -13.37 -9.74
CA PHE A 306 -11.33 -12.56 -9.90
C PHE A 306 -10.09 -13.26 -9.35
N GLY A 307 -10.23 -14.00 -8.24
CA GLY A 307 -9.18 -14.86 -7.71
C GLY A 307 -8.74 -15.93 -8.71
N LEU A 308 -9.70 -16.61 -9.34
CA LEU A 308 -9.42 -17.60 -10.39
C LEU A 308 -8.74 -16.97 -11.61
N LEU A 309 -9.24 -15.81 -12.07
CA LEU A 309 -8.61 -15.07 -13.18
C LEU A 309 -7.17 -14.65 -12.84
N MET A 310 -6.90 -14.29 -11.59
CA MET A 310 -5.56 -13.90 -11.16
C MET A 310 -4.59 -15.10 -11.18
N LEU A 311 -5.05 -16.30 -10.82
CA LEU A 311 -4.27 -17.54 -10.97
C LEU A 311 -3.94 -17.82 -12.44
N VAL A 312 -4.90 -17.64 -13.35
CA VAL A 312 -4.68 -17.79 -14.80
C VAL A 312 -3.60 -16.82 -15.28
N VAL A 313 -3.65 -15.55 -14.87
CA VAL A 313 -2.64 -14.54 -15.24
C VAL A 313 -1.25 -14.93 -14.74
N ILE A 314 -1.13 -15.47 -13.53
CA ILE A 314 0.15 -15.98 -12.98
C ILE A 314 0.70 -17.12 -13.83
N VAL A 315 -0.14 -18.09 -14.20
CA VAL A 315 0.25 -19.22 -15.06
C VAL A 315 0.70 -18.73 -16.44
N LEU A 316 -0.08 -17.86 -17.08
CA LEU A 316 0.26 -17.26 -18.37
C LEU A 316 1.58 -16.50 -18.31
N ARG A 317 1.82 -15.77 -17.22
CA ARG A 317 3.09 -15.06 -17.02
C ARG A 317 4.26 -16.03 -16.94
N ARG A 318 4.12 -17.14 -16.23
CA ARG A 318 5.18 -18.16 -16.13
C ARG A 318 5.46 -18.84 -17.47
N LEU A 319 4.42 -19.17 -18.23
CA LEU A 319 4.55 -19.75 -19.58
C LEU A 319 5.24 -18.78 -20.56
N SER A 320 4.90 -17.48 -20.51
CA SER A 320 5.55 -16.45 -21.33
C SER A 320 7.06 -16.35 -21.06
N LEU A 321 7.49 -16.57 -19.81
CA LEU A 321 8.91 -16.59 -19.43
C LEU A 321 9.62 -17.85 -19.94
N ALA A 322 8.97 -19.01 -19.86
CA ALA A 322 9.53 -20.27 -20.34
C ALA A 322 9.79 -20.23 -21.87
N ASN A 323 8.84 -19.72 -22.65
CA ASN A 323 8.98 -19.59 -24.10
C ASN A 323 10.08 -18.58 -24.51
N ALA A 324 10.26 -17.50 -23.74
CA ALA A 324 11.35 -16.55 -23.98
C ALA A 324 12.75 -17.14 -23.68
N CYS A 325 12.84 -18.08 -22.73
CA CYS A 325 14.08 -18.73 -22.34
C CYS A 325 14.49 -19.84 -23.34
N SER A 326 13.53 -20.62 -23.87
CA SER A 326 13.83 -21.65 -24.86
C SER A 326 14.30 -21.06 -26.20
N PHE A 327 13.73 -19.93 -26.63
CA PHE A 327 14.08 -19.28 -27.88
C PHE A 327 15.49 -18.66 -27.89
N ARG A 328 15.91 -18.01 -26.78
CA ARG A 328 17.24 -17.38 -26.68
C ARG A 328 18.39 -18.37 -26.50
N ARG A 329 18.15 -19.54 -25.89
CA ARG A 329 19.20 -20.58 -25.74
C ARG A 329 19.44 -21.35 -27.04
N CYS A 330 18.40 -21.53 -27.86
CA CYS A 330 18.52 -22.25 -29.15
C CYS A 330 19.30 -21.45 -30.21
N TRP A 331 19.16 -20.12 -30.23
CA TRP A 331 19.88 -19.26 -31.19
C TRP A 331 21.35 -19.00 -30.82
N ARG A 332 21.68 -18.95 -29.53
CA ARG A 332 23.07 -18.68 -29.10
C ARG A 332 23.99 -19.90 -29.20
N MET A 333 23.45 -21.11 -29.31
CA MET A 333 24.23 -22.33 -29.57
C MET A 333 24.45 -22.60 -31.07
N ARG A 334 23.66 -22.05 -31.99
CA ARG A 334 23.89 -22.23 -33.44
C ARG A 334 24.84 -21.22 -34.07
N ALA A 335 25.00 -20.02 -33.50
CA ALA A 335 25.90 -19.00 -34.04
C ALA A 335 27.39 -19.21 -33.67
N CYS A 336 27.71 -20.09 -32.71
CA CYS A 336 29.08 -20.32 -32.26
C CYS A 336 29.77 -21.53 -32.94
N CYS A 337 29.07 -22.25 -33.83
CA CYS A 337 29.58 -23.45 -34.50
C CYS A 337 29.97 -23.27 -35.97
N TYR A 338 29.90 -22.04 -36.53
CA TYR A 338 30.22 -21.76 -37.93
C TYR A 338 31.31 -20.68 -38.11
N LEU A 339 32.36 -20.73 -37.29
CA LEU A 339 33.61 -20.03 -37.58
C LEU A 339 34.72 -21.08 -37.72
N PRO A 340 35.33 -21.24 -38.91
CA PRO A 340 36.48 -22.12 -39.08
C PRO A 340 37.63 -21.58 -38.23
N ARG A 341 38.21 -22.44 -37.38
CA ARG A 341 39.46 -22.15 -36.66
C ARG A 341 40.61 -22.07 -37.67
N GLY A 342 40.88 -20.86 -38.16
CA GLY A 342 42.11 -20.53 -38.86
C GLY A 342 43.29 -20.43 -37.88
N SER A 343 44.32 -21.21 -38.19
CA SER A 343 45.63 -21.37 -37.53
C SER A 343 46.23 -20.10 -36.87
N TRP A 344 46.55 -20.22 -35.58
CA TRP A 344 47.56 -19.40 -34.91
C TRP A 344 48.73 -20.30 -34.51
N SER A 345 49.89 -20.11 -35.15
CA SER A 345 51.19 -20.36 -34.52
C SER A 345 51.93 -19.03 -34.48
N PRO A 346 52.65 -18.75 -33.38
CA PRO A 346 54.08 -18.55 -33.56
C PRO A 346 54.87 -19.20 -32.43
N ALA A 347 55.81 -20.07 -32.82
CA ALA A 347 56.89 -20.53 -31.97
C ALA A 347 58.06 -19.54 -32.03
N SER A 348 58.54 -19.16 -30.85
CA SER A 348 59.94 -18.95 -30.47
C SER A 348 60.85 -17.94 -31.22
N ALA A 349 61.39 -17.03 -30.39
CA ALA A 349 62.84 -16.85 -30.14
C ALA A 349 63.62 -15.69 -30.82
N VAL A 350 64.18 -14.86 -29.92
CA VAL A 350 65.57 -14.31 -29.91
C VAL A 350 65.86 -12.97 -30.62
N ARG A 351 65.95 -11.93 -29.78
CA ARG A 351 67.10 -11.02 -29.50
C ARG A 351 67.96 -10.53 -30.68
N ARG A 352 68.05 -9.20 -30.88
CA ARG A 352 69.27 -8.37 -30.67
C ARG A 352 69.04 -6.89 -30.95
N SER A 353 69.63 -6.09 -30.07
CA SER A 353 69.96 -4.67 -30.17
C SER A 353 71.05 -4.41 -31.22
N ALA A 354 70.93 -3.28 -31.91
CA ALA A 354 72.02 -2.40 -32.32
C ALA A 354 71.49 -0.96 -32.25
#